data_AF-A0AAC9BLP2-F1
#
_entry.id   AF-A0AAC9BLP2-F1
#
_cell.length_a   1.000
_cell.length_b   1.000
_cell.length_c   1.000
_cell.angle_alpha   90.00
_cell.angle_beta   90.00
_cell.angle_gamma   90.00
#
_symmetry.space_group_name_H-M   'P 1'
#
loop_
_entity.id
_entity.type
_entity.pdbx_description
1 polymer ?
#
loop_
_entity_poly.entity_id
_entity_poly.type
_entity_poly.pdbx_seq_one_letter_code
_entity_poly.pdbx_strand_id
1 'polypeptide(L)'
;MHVVSQARIERIDEGYAPATVGESPVWRAQEDALYWVDIPAQRIVRQHVALGVRTEWALPEKVACFAFCRHGGLVAGLETGLFAVALPEPAPADGATPAYARKLAAPVFPVPGMRFNDGRCDRQGRFWSGTMVQDMAAANPAGALFCLDTQGRLSAPVVDQLIVQNGLAWSPDGTTMYLSDSHPQRRLIWAFDYDTETGMPSRRRVFADLHDYVGRPDGAAVDADGCYWICANDAGAVLRFTPQGVLDRRIDLPAIKPAMCAFGGTDLDTLFITSIRPATGATEHDGHVFAVRPGVRGLAEAEYAGCYELRRRFRPALPGPSRAAAGHVCGTADGGGRRLSHHVGRRCRRQNQCHARCHLCTVFNAACRGVGGQRAACRGCATDLAGTGRADACVARARGCAYAGPAAA
;
A
#
# COMPACT_ATOMS: atom_id res chain seq x y z
N MET A 1 -4.62 9.30 33.82
CA MET A 1 -4.02 9.51 32.50
C MET A 1 -2.54 9.19 32.60
N HIS A 2 -2.09 8.08 32.01
CA HIS A 2 -0.66 7.78 31.96
C HIS A 2 -0.05 8.61 30.83
N VAL A 3 0.63 9.69 31.19
CA VAL A 3 1.54 10.37 30.27
C VAL A 3 2.74 9.46 30.12
N VAL A 4 3.01 8.97 28.91
CA VAL A 4 4.22 8.16 28.66
C VAL A 4 5.40 9.10 28.62
N SER A 5 5.94 9.46 29.78
CA SER A 5 6.99 10.46 29.94
C SER A 5 8.41 9.93 29.60
N GLN A 6 8.53 8.82 28.86
CA GLN A 6 9.83 8.18 28.59
C GLN A 6 9.95 7.54 27.20
N ALA A 7 8.96 7.68 26.30
CA ALA A 7 9.13 7.17 24.95
C ALA A 7 10.08 8.08 24.17
N ARG A 8 11.23 7.54 23.72
CA ARG A 8 12.14 8.27 22.83
C ARG A 8 11.42 8.54 21.51
N ILE A 9 11.31 9.81 21.16
CA ILE A 9 10.74 10.27 19.89
C ILE A 9 11.90 10.61 18.97
N GLU A 10 11.94 9.98 17.81
CA GLU A 10 13.02 10.11 16.82
C GLU A 10 12.46 10.74 15.56
N ARG A 11 13.22 11.64 14.93
CA ARG A 11 12.92 12.13 13.58
C ARG A 11 13.55 11.17 12.58
N ILE A 12 12.76 10.63 11.65
CA ILE A 12 13.26 9.59 10.73
C ILE A 12 13.73 10.13 9.37
N ASP A 13 13.62 11.44 9.20
CA ASP A 13 13.69 12.10 7.92
C ASP A 13 14.64 13.31 7.96
N GLU A 14 15.59 13.26 8.89
CA GLU A 14 16.66 14.24 9.08
C GLU A 14 17.46 14.49 7.79
N GLY A 15 17.85 15.75 7.57
CA GLY A 15 18.60 16.16 6.39
C GLY A 15 17.76 16.42 5.13
N TYR A 16 16.47 16.09 5.15
CA TYR A 16 15.54 16.42 4.08
C TYR A 16 14.63 17.59 4.45
N ALA A 17 14.07 18.25 3.44
CA ALA A 17 13.10 19.32 3.65
C ALA A 17 11.81 18.77 4.32
N PRO A 18 11.20 19.53 5.24
CA PRO A 18 9.92 19.15 5.84
C PRO A 18 8.80 19.19 4.81
N ALA A 19 7.80 18.34 4.99
CA ALA A 19 6.56 18.40 4.23
C ALA A 19 5.76 19.67 4.60
N THR A 20 4.96 20.17 3.66
CA THR A 20 3.98 21.20 4.00
C THR A 20 2.82 20.58 4.78
N VAL A 21 2.25 19.49 4.25
CA VAL A 21 1.22 18.69 4.92
C VAL A 21 1.58 17.22 4.72
N GLY A 22 2.33 16.66 5.67
CA GLY A 22 2.65 15.24 5.69
C GLY A 22 1.43 14.43 6.14
N GLU A 23 0.94 13.53 5.31
CA GLU A 23 -0.31 12.79 5.55
C GLU A 23 -0.25 11.35 5.05
N SER A 24 -1.25 10.54 5.42
CA SER A 24 -1.41 9.16 4.94
C SER A 24 -0.15 8.28 5.05
N PRO A 25 0.58 8.23 6.19
CA PRO A 25 1.66 7.28 6.38
C PRO A 25 1.19 5.82 6.27
N VAL A 26 1.94 5.00 5.54
CA VAL A 26 1.71 3.55 5.37
C VAL A 26 3.04 2.83 5.43
N TRP A 27 3.16 1.85 6.34
CA TRP A 27 4.34 1.00 6.45
C TRP A 27 4.32 -0.15 5.42
N ARG A 28 5.43 -0.35 4.72
CA ARG A 28 5.64 -1.47 3.79
C ARG A 28 6.73 -2.40 4.30
N ALA A 29 6.31 -3.45 5.00
CA ALA A 29 7.20 -4.41 5.61
C ALA A 29 8.13 -5.11 4.60
N GLN A 30 7.67 -5.38 3.37
CA GLN A 30 8.49 -6.02 2.35
C GLN A 30 9.65 -5.14 1.85
N GLU A 31 9.56 -3.84 2.08
CA GLU A 31 10.53 -2.85 1.62
C GLU A 31 11.28 -2.17 2.77
N ASP A 32 10.93 -2.49 4.02
CA ASP A 32 11.41 -1.81 5.22
C ASP A 32 11.32 -0.28 5.11
N ALA A 33 10.17 0.19 4.64
CA ALA A 33 9.98 1.59 4.28
C ALA A 33 8.63 2.14 4.72
N LEU A 34 8.65 3.41 5.14
CA LEU A 34 7.45 4.22 5.35
C LEU A 34 7.16 5.02 4.10
N TYR A 35 5.90 4.99 3.65
CA TYR A 35 5.39 5.85 2.60
C TYR A 35 4.44 6.88 3.18
N TRP A 36 4.37 8.09 2.64
CA TRP A 36 3.37 9.11 3.01
C TRP A 36 3.18 10.10 1.86
N VAL A 37 2.25 11.04 1.99
CA VAL A 37 2.03 12.12 1.02
C VAL A 37 2.49 13.47 1.56
N ASP A 38 2.92 14.37 0.68
CA ASP A 38 2.89 15.80 0.93
C ASP A 38 1.80 16.43 0.05
N ILE A 39 0.67 16.80 0.67
CA ILE A 39 -0.56 17.15 -0.05
C ILE A 39 -0.35 18.37 -0.96
N PRO A 40 0.10 19.55 -0.47
CA PRO A 40 0.36 20.71 -1.32
C PRO A 40 1.46 20.47 -2.36
N ALA A 41 2.48 19.68 -2.04
CA ALA A 41 3.59 19.42 -2.96
C ALA A 41 3.25 18.40 -4.06
N GLN A 42 2.07 17.76 -3.99
CA GLN A 42 1.61 16.75 -4.95
C GLN A 42 2.59 15.55 -5.02
N ARG A 43 3.08 15.09 -3.86
CA ARG A 43 4.08 14.03 -3.80
C ARG A 43 3.62 12.83 -2.99
N ILE A 44 4.04 11.65 -3.44
CA ILE A 44 4.20 10.48 -2.58
C ILE A 44 5.68 10.38 -2.24
N VAL A 45 5.98 10.19 -0.96
CA VAL A 45 7.34 10.06 -0.42
C VAL A 45 7.51 8.67 0.16
N ARG A 46 8.70 8.09 -0.02
CA ARG A 46 9.15 6.87 0.64
C ARG A 46 10.43 7.17 1.42
N GLN A 47 10.50 6.67 2.65
CA GLN A 47 11.71 6.66 3.46
C GLN A 47 12.05 5.22 3.83
N HIS A 48 13.22 4.75 3.40
CA HIS A 48 13.83 3.56 4.00
C HIS A 48 14.40 3.96 5.35
N VAL A 49 13.78 3.49 6.43
CA VAL A 49 14.07 3.99 7.79
C VAL A 49 15.48 3.61 8.21
N ALA A 50 15.89 2.36 7.99
CA ALA A 50 17.23 1.89 8.35
C ALA A 50 18.35 2.49 7.49
N LEU A 51 18.06 2.82 6.22
CA LEU A 51 19.05 3.33 5.28
C LEU A 51 19.14 4.86 5.25
N GLY A 52 18.13 5.56 5.81
CA GLY A 52 18.05 7.01 5.71
C GLY A 52 17.79 7.53 4.28
N VAL A 53 17.39 6.67 3.34
CA VAL A 53 17.21 7.04 1.93
C VAL A 53 15.76 7.43 1.65
N ARG A 54 15.57 8.66 1.16
CA ARG A 54 14.29 9.16 0.65
C ARG A 54 14.16 8.97 -0.86
N THR A 55 12.97 8.59 -1.30
CA THR A 55 12.55 8.58 -2.71
C THR A 55 11.22 9.32 -2.84
N GLU A 56 11.02 10.08 -3.91
CA GLU A 56 9.81 10.86 -4.09
C GLU A 56 9.24 10.68 -5.51
N TRP A 57 7.92 10.73 -5.60
CA TRP A 57 7.21 10.73 -6.87
C TRP A 57 6.25 11.90 -6.96
N ALA A 58 6.24 12.56 -8.12
CA ALA A 58 5.34 13.67 -8.42
C ALA A 58 4.04 13.16 -9.05
N LEU A 59 2.91 13.69 -8.59
CA LEU A 59 1.57 13.39 -9.08
C LEU A 59 0.98 14.60 -9.81
N PRO A 60 -0.04 14.41 -10.68
CA PRO A 60 -0.58 15.51 -11.50
C PRO A 60 -1.46 16.50 -10.72
N GLU A 61 -1.91 16.14 -9.52
CA GLU A 61 -2.77 16.96 -8.65
C GLU A 61 -2.53 16.58 -7.18
N LYS A 62 -3.06 17.34 -6.22
CA LYS A 62 -2.83 17.04 -4.79
C LYS A 62 -3.35 15.65 -4.47
N VAL A 63 -2.52 14.84 -3.83
CA VAL A 63 -2.85 13.52 -3.32
C VAL A 63 -2.96 13.60 -1.81
N ALA A 64 -4.10 13.17 -1.27
CA ALA A 64 -4.40 13.31 0.15
C ALA A 64 -4.28 11.99 0.92
N CYS A 65 -4.58 10.88 0.25
CA CYS A 65 -4.46 9.55 0.83
C CYS A 65 -4.20 8.49 -0.25
N PHE A 66 -3.68 7.33 0.17
CA PHE A 66 -3.52 6.17 -0.70
C PHE A 66 -3.54 4.86 0.09
N ALA A 67 -3.78 3.76 -0.61
CA ALA A 67 -3.55 2.41 -0.12
C ALA A 67 -2.83 1.59 -1.19
N PHE A 68 -1.96 0.69 -0.77
CA PHE A 68 -1.35 -0.29 -1.67
C PHE A 68 -2.39 -1.31 -2.12
N CYS A 69 -2.26 -1.77 -3.36
CA CYS A 69 -3.12 -2.80 -3.91
C CYS A 69 -2.46 -4.17 -3.82
N ARG A 70 -3.24 -5.21 -3.51
CA ARG A 70 -2.76 -6.61 -3.43
C ARG A 70 -2.08 -7.11 -4.70
N HIS A 71 -2.42 -6.50 -5.84
CA HIS A 71 -1.92 -6.87 -7.16
C HIS A 71 -0.91 -5.85 -7.73
N GLY A 72 -0.39 -4.95 -6.88
CA GLY A 72 0.60 -3.94 -7.23
C GLY A 72 0.00 -2.58 -7.59
N GLY A 73 0.82 -1.54 -7.45
CA GLY A 73 0.38 -0.14 -7.54
C GLY A 73 -0.41 0.31 -6.31
N LEU A 74 -1.02 1.49 -6.43
CA LEU A 74 -1.77 2.15 -5.36
C LEU A 74 -3.15 2.61 -5.86
N VAL A 75 -4.15 2.55 -5.00
CA VAL A 75 -5.35 3.39 -5.13
C VAL A 75 -5.11 4.67 -4.32
N ALA A 76 -5.46 5.83 -4.87
CA ALA A 76 -5.20 7.12 -4.23
C ALA A 76 -6.39 8.08 -4.37
N GLY A 77 -6.68 8.83 -3.31
CA GLY A 77 -7.64 9.94 -3.30
C GLY A 77 -6.92 11.25 -3.64
N LEU A 78 -7.26 11.82 -4.79
CA LEU A 78 -6.69 13.07 -5.29
C LEU A 78 -7.78 14.16 -5.39
N GLU A 79 -7.42 15.38 -5.79
CA GLU A 79 -8.36 16.51 -5.88
C GLU A 79 -9.62 16.20 -6.70
N THR A 80 -9.47 15.57 -7.86
CA THR A 80 -10.59 15.41 -8.79
C THR A 80 -11.23 14.03 -8.74
N GLY A 81 -10.71 13.08 -7.97
CA GLY A 81 -11.24 11.71 -7.94
C GLY A 81 -10.35 10.69 -7.25
N LEU A 82 -10.74 9.43 -7.38
CA LEU A 82 -9.92 8.27 -7.02
C LEU A 82 -9.14 7.78 -8.23
N PHE A 83 -7.87 7.46 -8.04
CA PHE A 83 -6.93 7.11 -9.09
C PHE A 83 -6.24 5.78 -8.82
N ALA A 84 -5.97 5.06 -9.90
CA ALA A 84 -4.95 4.03 -9.95
C ALA A 84 -3.59 4.70 -10.19
N VAL A 85 -2.64 4.47 -9.29
CA VAL A 85 -1.30 5.04 -9.34
C VAL A 85 -0.26 3.93 -9.44
N ALA A 86 0.78 4.17 -10.24
CA ALA A 86 1.98 3.35 -10.26
C ALA A 86 3.21 4.23 -10.04
N LEU A 87 4.07 3.79 -9.13
CA LEU A 87 5.34 4.42 -8.81
C LEU A 87 6.44 3.71 -9.62
N PRO A 88 6.93 4.31 -10.73
CA PRO A 88 8.04 3.72 -11.46
C PRO A 88 9.33 3.73 -10.64
N GLU A 89 10.30 2.92 -11.05
CA GLU A 89 11.66 3.00 -10.49
C GLU A 89 12.18 4.44 -10.57
N PRO A 90 12.72 4.98 -9.47
CA PRO A 90 13.19 6.35 -9.45
C PRO A 90 14.34 6.54 -10.43
N ALA A 91 14.30 7.63 -11.19
CA ALA A 91 15.43 8.01 -12.03
C ALA A 91 16.60 8.48 -11.14
N PRO A 92 17.87 8.28 -11.53
CA PRO A 92 19.04 8.77 -10.79
C PRO A 92 19.19 10.31 -10.74
N ALA A 93 18.13 11.07 -11.02
CA ALA A 93 18.16 12.51 -11.13
C ALA A 93 17.77 13.18 -9.80
N ASP A 94 18.24 14.40 -9.60
CA ASP A 94 17.81 15.26 -8.50
C ASP A 94 16.33 15.63 -8.70
N GLY A 95 15.44 15.08 -7.86
CA GLY A 95 14.03 15.44 -7.83
C GLY A 95 13.05 14.27 -7.78
N ALA A 96 11.76 14.60 -7.75
CA ALA A 96 10.70 13.60 -7.70
C ALA A 96 10.45 12.96 -9.07
N THR A 97 10.37 11.63 -9.12
CA THR A 97 10.10 10.88 -10.36
C THR A 97 8.61 10.98 -10.73
N PRO A 98 8.22 11.28 -11.97
CA PRO A 98 6.80 11.35 -12.32
C PRO A 98 6.08 10.00 -12.10
N ALA A 99 5.01 9.99 -11.32
CA ALA A 99 4.14 8.83 -11.16
C ALA A 99 3.18 8.69 -12.35
N TYR A 100 2.75 7.46 -12.63
CA TYR A 100 1.60 7.25 -13.51
C TYR A 100 0.32 7.33 -12.68
N ALA A 101 -0.65 8.14 -13.12
CA ALA A 101 -1.96 8.24 -12.47
C ALA A 101 -3.07 8.11 -13.52
N ARG A 102 -4.05 7.24 -13.27
CA ARG A 102 -5.24 7.05 -14.09
C ARG A 102 -6.49 7.11 -13.23
N LYS A 103 -7.39 8.04 -13.54
CA LYS A 103 -8.65 8.20 -12.84
C LYS A 103 -9.49 6.92 -12.94
N LEU A 104 -10.03 6.48 -11.81
CA LEU A 104 -10.92 5.32 -11.66
C LEU A 104 -12.37 5.79 -11.57
N ALA A 105 -12.64 6.67 -10.61
CA ALA A 105 -13.98 7.17 -10.33
C ALA A 105 -13.88 8.56 -9.68
N ALA A 106 -14.98 9.29 -9.69
CA ALA A 106 -15.14 10.50 -8.90
C ALA A 106 -16.62 10.69 -8.56
N PRO A 107 -16.94 11.20 -7.36
CA PRO A 107 -18.28 11.66 -7.09
C PRO A 107 -18.56 12.94 -7.89
N VAL A 108 -19.83 13.30 -8.02
CA VAL A 108 -20.19 14.67 -8.40
C VAL A 108 -19.99 15.53 -7.17
N PHE A 109 -19.03 16.44 -7.21
CA PHE A 109 -18.82 17.38 -6.10
C PHE A 109 -19.99 18.38 -6.03
N PRO A 110 -20.67 18.50 -4.89
CA PRO A 110 -21.82 19.40 -4.75
C PRO A 110 -21.45 20.89 -4.81
N VAL A 111 -20.20 21.25 -4.52
CA VAL A 111 -19.70 22.63 -4.57
C VAL A 111 -18.28 22.67 -5.18
N PRO A 112 -17.86 23.81 -5.76
CA PRO A 112 -16.49 23.96 -6.26
C PRO A 112 -15.45 23.95 -5.12
N GLY A 113 -14.19 23.74 -5.49
CA GLY A 113 -13.08 23.80 -4.53
C GLY A 113 -13.04 22.62 -3.55
N MET A 114 -13.66 21.49 -3.89
CA MET A 114 -13.58 20.27 -3.10
C MET A 114 -12.38 19.40 -3.48
N ARG A 115 -12.00 18.49 -2.58
CA ARG A 115 -11.01 17.43 -2.81
C ARG A 115 -11.28 16.23 -1.92
N PHE A 116 -10.70 15.08 -2.23
CA PHE A 116 -10.52 14.02 -1.24
C PHE A 116 -9.55 14.45 -0.14
N ASN A 117 -9.71 13.89 1.07
CA ASN A 117 -8.86 14.12 2.23
C ASN A 117 -8.29 12.78 2.74
N ASP A 118 -8.56 12.40 3.99
CA ASP A 118 -8.10 11.13 4.56
C ASP A 118 -8.78 9.93 3.90
N GLY A 119 -8.11 8.79 3.97
CA GLY A 119 -8.59 7.57 3.38
C GLY A 119 -7.64 6.40 3.58
N ARG A 120 -8.23 5.22 3.65
CA ARG A 120 -7.55 3.95 3.90
C ARG A 120 -8.49 2.79 3.58
N CYS A 121 -7.98 1.58 3.61
CA CYS A 121 -8.80 0.39 3.43
C CYS A 121 -9.47 -0.07 4.72
N ASP A 122 -10.69 -0.60 4.59
CA ASP A 122 -11.28 -1.43 5.64
C ASP A 122 -10.60 -2.80 5.70
N ARG A 123 -11.01 -3.64 6.66
CA ARG A 123 -10.41 -4.98 6.85
C ARG A 123 -10.72 -5.95 5.71
N GLN A 124 -11.68 -5.64 4.85
CA GLN A 124 -12.03 -6.44 3.67
C GLN A 124 -11.30 -5.96 2.40
N GLY A 125 -10.56 -4.85 2.47
CA GLY A 125 -9.80 -4.28 1.36
C GLY A 125 -10.64 -3.40 0.43
N ARG A 126 -11.75 -2.82 0.90
CA ARG A 126 -12.45 -1.72 0.23
C ARG A 126 -11.74 -0.41 0.55
N PHE A 127 -11.54 0.46 -0.42
CA PHE A 127 -10.86 1.75 -0.19
C PHE A 127 -11.89 2.83 0.15
N TRP A 128 -11.73 3.45 1.31
CA TRP A 128 -12.61 4.50 1.80
C TRP A 128 -11.87 5.82 1.82
N SER A 129 -12.52 6.90 1.40
CA SER A 129 -11.97 8.24 1.53
C SER A 129 -13.07 9.28 1.56
N GLY A 130 -12.88 10.31 2.39
CA GLY A 130 -13.81 11.42 2.51
C GLY A 130 -13.40 12.61 1.68
N THR A 131 -14.37 13.47 1.41
CA THR A 131 -14.18 14.75 0.71
C THR A 131 -14.38 15.92 1.66
N MET A 132 -13.83 17.07 1.29
CA MET A 132 -13.96 18.33 2.02
C MET A 132 -13.90 19.51 1.06
N VAL A 133 -14.41 20.67 1.50
CA VAL A 133 -14.16 21.96 0.85
C VAL A 133 -12.79 22.47 1.27
N GLN A 134 -11.94 22.87 0.32
CA GLN A 134 -10.56 23.31 0.60
C GLN A 134 -10.50 24.60 1.42
N ASP A 135 -11.47 25.51 1.25
CA ASP A 135 -11.62 26.68 2.10
C ASP A 135 -12.13 26.27 3.49
N MET A 136 -11.17 26.03 4.38
CA MET A 136 -11.42 25.66 5.78
C MET A 136 -12.21 26.74 6.53
N ALA A 137 -12.07 28.02 6.17
CA ALA A 137 -12.75 29.11 6.88
C ALA A 137 -14.26 29.13 6.58
N ALA A 138 -14.68 28.58 5.44
CA ALA A 138 -16.09 28.49 5.06
C ALA A 138 -16.89 27.51 5.95
N ALA A 139 -16.22 26.61 6.69
CA ALA A 139 -16.86 25.60 7.55
C ALA A 139 -17.98 24.81 6.84
N ASN A 140 -17.83 24.58 5.53
CA ASN A 140 -18.90 24.08 4.69
C ASN A 140 -19.07 22.55 4.84
N PRO A 141 -20.26 22.05 5.26
CA PRO A 141 -20.50 20.62 5.49
C PRO A 141 -20.80 19.83 4.20
N ALA A 142 -20.29 20.25 3.04
CA ALA A 142 -20.50 19.56 1.77
C ALA A 142 -19.69 18.25 1.62
N GLY A 143 -18.78 17.97 2.55
CA GLY A 143 -17.96 16.76 2.56
C GLY A 143 -18.77 15.50 2.84
N ALA A 144 -18.32 14.40 2.26
CA ALA A 144 -18.91 13.08 2.46
C ALA A 144 -17.86 11.97 2.38
N LEU A 145 -18.15 10.84 3.03
CA LEU A 145 -17.35 9.62 3.00
C LEU A 145 -17.87 8.69 1.89
N PHE A 146 -16.96 8.18 1.07
CA PHE A 146 -17.24 7.27 -0.03
C PHE A 146 -16.45 5.97 0.10
N CYS A 147 -16.98 4.91 -0.48
CA CYS A 147 -16.33 3.60 -0.59
C CYS A 147 -16.11 3.25 -2.05
N LEU A 148 -14.88 2.94 -2.44
CA LEU A 148 -14.55 2.21 -3.64
C LEU A 148 -14.53 0.71 -3.30
N ASP A 149 -15.54 -0.01 -3.78
CA ASP A 149 -15.65 -1.45 -3.54
C ASP A 149 -14.56 -2.26 -4.26
N THR A 150 -14.45 -3.56 -3.96
CA THR A 150 -13.44 -4.43 -4.57
C THR A 150 -13.70 -4.72 -6.06
N GLN A 151 -14.85 -4.29 -6.60
CA GLN A 151 -15.16 -4.33 -8.02
C GLN A 151 -14.83 -3.00 -8.72
N GLY A 152 -14.24 -2.04 -8.00
CA GLY A 152 -13.87 -0.72 -8.52
C GLY A 152 -15.05 0.23 -8.71
N ARG A 153 -16.19 -0.03 -8.06
CA ARG A 153 -17.36 0.87 -8.10
C ARG A 153 -17.32 1.80 -6.90
N LEU A 154 -17.51 3.09 -7.19
CA LEU A 154 -17.66 4.11 -6.15
C LEU A 154 -19.11 4.14 -5.67
N SER A 155 -19.29 4.10 -4.35
CA SER A 155 -20.60 4.22 -3.72
C SER A 155 -21.19 5.63 -3.89
N ALA A 156 -22.49 5.77 -3.63
CA ALA A 156 -23.04 7.06 -3.22
C ALA A 156 -22.44 7.51 -1.87
N PRO A 157 -22.64 8.77 -1.42
CA PRO A 157 -22.25 9.19 -0.08
C PRO A 157 -22.76 8.23 1.00
N VAL A 158 -21.88 7.72 1.85
CA VAL A 158 -22.21 6.79 2.94
C VAL A 158 -22.38 7.51 4.27
N VAL A 159 -21.53 8.50 4.52
CA VAL A 159 -21.67 9.46 5.62
C VAL A 159 -21.56 10.85 5.01
N ASP A 160 -22.52 11.73 5.27
CA ASP A 160 -22.56 13.08 4.72
C ASP A 160 -22.44 14.15 5.81
N GLN A 161 -22.59 15.41 5.40
CA GLN A 161 -22.53 16.57 6.29
C GLN A 161 -21.19 16.71 7.04
N LEU A 162 -20.09 16.27 6.42
CA LEU A 162 -18.74 16.38 6.98
C LEU A 162 -18.13 17.72 6.57
N ILE A 163 -17.46 18.41 7.49
CA ILE A 163 -16.71 19.63 7.16
C ILE A 163 -15.28 19.24 6.76
N VAL A 164 -14.58 18.49 7.63
CA VAL A 164 -13.21 18.00 7.37
C VAL A 164 -13.09 16.55 7.81
N GLN A 165 -13.40 15.63 6.91
CA GLN A 165 -13.32 14.20 7.20
C GLN A 165 -11.87 13.76 7.47
N ASN A 166 -11.67 13.02 8.55
CA ASN A 166 -10.37 12.50 8.99
C ASN A 166 -10.55 11.29 9.92
N GLY A 167 -9.46 10.82 10.53
CA GLY A 167 -9.45 9.86 11.64
C GLY A 167 -10.13 8.55 11.32
N LEU A 168 -10.13 8.15 10.06
CA LEU A 168 -10.79 6.93 9.63
C LEU A 168 -10.01 5.72 10.14
N ALA A 169 -10.67 4.74 10.77
CA ALA A 169 -10.06 3.47 11.17
C ALA A 169 -11.11 2.40 11.43
N TRP A 170 -10.68 1.14 11.58
CA TRP A 170 -11.54 0.03 12.00
C TRP A 170 -10.95 -0.71 13.19
N SER A 171 -11.82 -1.30 14.03
CA SER A 171 -11.42 -2.23 15.09
C SER A 171 -10.68 -3.46 14.54
N PRO A 172 -9.91 -4.20 15.38
CA PRO A 172 -9.13 -5.35 14.95
C PRO A 172 -9.91 -6.42 14.17
N ASP A 173 -11.16 -6.65 14.56
CA ASP A 173 -12.10 -7.57 13.91
C ASP A 173 -12.87 -6.96 12.73
N GLY A 174 -12.73 -5.64 12.51
CA GLY A 174 -13.39 -4.88 11.46
C GLY A 174 -14.84 -4.51 11.75
N THR A 175 -15.41 -4.87 12.90
CA THR A 175 -16.85 -4.71 13.19
C THR A 175 -17.23 -3.32 13.70
N THR A 176 -16.25 -2.46 14.01
CA THR A 176 -16.45 -1.07 14.37
C THR A 176 -15.67 -0.17 13.42
N MET A 177 -16.33 0.81 12.82
CA MET A 177 -15.70 1.88 12.06
C MET A 177 -15.62 3.14 12.92
N TYR A 178 -14.47 3.81 12.91
CA TYR A 178 -14.24 5.10 13.53
C TYR A 178 -14.09 6.17 12.45
N LEU A 179 -14.61 7.37 12.71
CA LEU A 179 -14.55 8.51 11.80
C LEU A 179 -14.51 9.79 12.61
N SER A 180 -13.69 10.77 12.21
CA SER A 180 -13.69 12.08 12.84
C SER A 180 -13.99 13.20 11.85
N ASP A 181 -14.43 14.33 12.39
CA ASP A 181 -14.48 15.60 11.68
C ASP A 181 -13.62 16.62 12.42
N SER A 182 -12.52 16.98 11.77
CA SER A 182 -11.42 17.77 12.31
C SER A 182 -11.69 19.26 12.36
N HIS A 183 -12.83 19.73 11.86
CA HIS A 183 -13.11 21.15 11.86
C HIS A 183 -13.19 21.68 13.31
N PRO A 184 -12.65 22.87 13.62
CA PRO A 184 -12.68 23.42 14.98
C PRO A 184 -14.08 23.57 15.60
N GLN A 185 -15.12 23.69 14.78
CA GLN A 185 -16.52 23.74 15.24
C GLN A 185 -17.14 22.34 15.45
N ARG A 186 -16.50 21.26 14.98
CA ARG A 186 -17.01 19.90 15.12
C ARG A 186 -16.25 19.10 16.16
N ARG A 187 -14.94 18.88 15.98
CA ARG A 187 -14.06 18.18 16.94
C ARG A 187 -14.66 16.90 17.56
N LEU A 188 -15.40 16.11 16.78
CA LEU A 188 -16.02 14.88 17.25
C LEU A 188 -15.37 13.67 16.58
N ILE A 189 -15.24 12.58 17.35
CA ILE A 189 -14.93 11.25 16.85
C ILE A 189 -16.19 10.41 17.04
N TRP A 190 -16.66 9.78 15.96
CA TRP A 190 -17.79 8.86 15.97
C TRP A 190 -17.33 7.42 15.81
N ALA A 191 -18.10 6.51 16.38
CA ALA A 191 -18.04 5.09 16.09
C ALA A 191 -19.35 4.65 15.42
N PHE A 192 -19.24 3.60 14.61
CA PHE A 192 -20.33 2.97 13.89
C PHE A 192 -20.21 1.46 14.05
N ASP A 193 -21.34 0.77 14.16
CA ASP A 193 -21.36 -0.67 13.90
C ASP A 193 -21.10 -0.85 12.40
N TYR A 194 -20.16 -1.71 12.03
CA TYR A 194 -19.74 -1.92 10.64
C TYR A 194 -19.99 -3.35 10.21
N ASP A 195 -20.88 -3.52 9.24
CA ASP A 195 -21.12 -4.81 8.61
C ASP A 195 -19.95 -5.13 7.67
N THR A 196 -19.16 -6.14 8.02
CA THR A 196 -17.97 -6.54 7.25
C THR A 196 -18.34 -7.15 5.91
N GLU A 197 -19.51 -7.78 5.77
CA GLU A 197 -19.97 -8.38 4.52
C GLU A 197 -20.39 -7.27 3.53
N THR A 198 -21.29 -6.39 3.96
CA THR A 198 -21.85 -5.36 3.06
C THR A 198 -21.01 -4.10 2.97
N GLY A 199 -20.24 -3.77 4.01
CA GLY A 199 -19.45 -2.55 4.13
C GLY A 199 -20.27 -1.36 4.57
N MET A 200 -21.41 -1.59 5.19
CA MET A 200 -22.31 -0.54 5.59
C MET A 200 -22.10 -0.19 7.06
N PRO A 201 -21.68 1.06 7.38
CA PRO A 201 -21.73 1.56 8.73
C PRO A 201 -23.17 1.87 9.15
N SER A 202 -23.48 1.65 10.41
CA SER A 202 -24.77 1.94 11.03
C SER A 202 -24.60 2.37 12.49
N ARG A 203 -25.68 2.79 13.16
CA ARG A 203 -25.70 3.13 14.59
C ARG A 203 -24.56 4.08 15.01
N ARG A 204 -24.43 5.18 14.27
CA ARG A 204 -23.52 6.27 14.59
C ARG A 204 -23.71 6.71 16.04
N ARG A 205 -22.61 6.81 16.78
CA ARG A 205 -22.56 7.29 18.16
C ARG A 205 -21.31 8.14 18.36
N VAL A 206 -21.37 9.13 19.25
CA VAL A 206 -20.15 9.83 19.69
C VAL A 206 -19.29 8.84 20.46
N PHE A 207 -18.05 8.68 20.01
CA PHE A 207 -17.05 7.83 20.65
C PHE A 207 -16.17 8.65 21.59
N ALA A 208 -15.75 9.83 21.14
CA ALA A 208 -15.03 10.79 21.96
C ALA A 208 -15.34 12.23 21.48
N ASP A 209 -15.46 13.15 22.43
CA ASP A 209 -15.62 14.58 22.18
C ASP A 209 -14.29 15.29 22.43
N LEU A 210 -13.72 15.91 21.39
CA LEU A 210 -12.45 16.61 21.50
C LEU A 210 -12.57 18.06 21.93
N HIS A 211 -13.78 18.57 22.19
CA HIS A 211 -13.94 19.85 22.87
C HIS A 211 -13.38 19.83 24.30
N ASP A 212 -13.39 18.66 24.95
CA ASP A 212 -12.86 18.47 26.30
C ASP A 212 -11.32 18.42 26.36
N TYR A 213 -10.65 18.40 25.21
CA TYR A 213 -9.19 18.29 25.10
C TYR A 213 -8.60 19.46 24.32
N VAL A 214 -7.28 19.62 24.38
CA VAL A 214 -6.56 20.55 23.48
C VAL A 214 -6.44 19.92 22.11
N GLY A 215 -6.60 20.73 21.07
CA GLY A 215 -6.48 20.31 19.67
C GLY A 215 -7.72 19.66 19.08
N ARG A 216 -7.62 19.29 17.81
CA ARG A 216 -8.71 18.71 17.02
C ARG A 216 -8.28 17.33 16.51
N PRO A 217 -9.22 16.39 16.30
CA PRO A 217 -8.85 15.10 15.74
C PRO A 217 -8.29 15.33 14.34
N ASP A 218 -7.36 14.49 13.89
CA ASP A 218 -6.87 14.47 12.52
C ASP A 218 -6.80 12.99 12.07
N GLY A 219 -5.72 12.51 11.48
CA GLY A 219 -5.51 11.11 11.15
C GLY A 219 -5.34 10.18 12.35
N ALA A 220 -5.73 8.91 12.17
CA ALA A 220 -5.80 7.91 13.23
C ALA A 220 -5.32 6.52 12.81
N ALA A 221 -5.00 5.67 13.80
CA ALA A 221 -4.76 4.24 13.65
C ALA A 221 -5.38 3.46 14.82
N VAL A 222 -5.45 2.13 14.70
CA VAL A 222 -5.91 1.23 15.77
C VAL A 222 -4.82 0.22 16.10
N ASP A 223 -4.58 0.00 17.39
CA ASP A 223 -3.62 -1.01 17.85
C ASP A 223 -4.22 -2.42 17.98
N ALA A 224 -3.38 -3.41 18.25
CA ALA A 224 -3.80 -4.81 18.37
C ALA A 224 -4.74 -5.07 19.55
N ASP A 225 -4.75 -4.21 20.57
CA ASP A 225 -5.66 -4.26 21.71
C ASP A 225 -7.02 -3.60 21.39
N GLY A 226 -7.16 -3.03 20.19
CA GLY A 226 -8.36 -2.34 19.73
C GLY A 226 -8.47 -0.90 20.19
N CYS A 227 -7.41 -0.32 20.76
CA CYS A 227 -7.42 1.08 21.14
C CYS A 227 -7.17 1.99 19.93
N TYR A 228 -7.87 3.11 19.91
CA TYR A 228 -7.88 4.09 18.82
C TYR A 228 -6.90 5.22 19.12
N TRP A 229 -5.91 5.38 18.25
CA TRP A 229 -4.88 6.41 18.33
C TRP A 229 -5.19 7.53 17.36
N ILE A 230 -5.25 8.77 17.84
CA ILE A 230 -5.61 9.95 17.05
C ILE A 230 -4.57 11.05 17.21
N CYS A 231 -4.11 11.61 16.10
CA CYS A 231 -3.32 12.82 16.10
C CYS A 231 -4.19 14.00 16.54
N ALA A 232 -3.85 14.61 17.68
CA ALA A 232 -4.50 15.82 18.16
C ALA A 232 -3.79 17.03 17.54
N ASN A 233 -4.21 17.39 16.34
CA ASN A 233 -3.69 18.55 15.62
C ASN A 233 -3.88 19.82 16.46
N ASP A 234 -2.89 20.71 16.46
CA ASP A 234 -2.78 21.89 17.33
C ASP A 234 -2.50 21.61 18.82
N ALA A 235 -2.48 20.34 19.26
CA ALA A 235 -2.12 19.96 20.64
C ALA A 235 -0.70 19.45 20.81
N GLY A 236 0.05 19.29 19.70
CA GLY A 236 1.35 18.65 19.69
C GLY A 236 1.35 17.27 20.35
N ALA A 237 0.35 16.44 20.08
CA ALA A 237 0.26 15.12 20.69
C ALA A 237 -0.51 14.08 19.88
N VAL A 238 -0.29 12.81 20.24
CA VAL A 238 -1.17 11.69 19.89
C VAL A 238 -1.91 11.24 21.15
N LEU A 239 -3.21 11.02 21.03
CA LEU A 239 -4.08 10.53 22.10
C LEU A 239 -4.50 9.09 21.81
N ARG A 240 -4.61 8.25 22.85
CA ARG A 240 -5.12 6.87 22.74
C ARG A 240 -6.41 6.73 23.54
N PHE A 241 -7.44 6.26 22.88
CA PHE A 241 -8.73 5.95 23.48
C PHE A 241 -8.93 4.43 23.53
N THR A 242 -9.38 3.90 24.67
CA THR A 242 -9.80 2.50 24.77
C THR A 242 -11.01 2.23 23.86
N PRO A 243 -11.37 0.96 23.58
CA PRO A 243 -12.57 0.64 22.80
C PRO A 243 -13.89 1.20 23.39
N GLN A 244 -13.87 1.65 24.65
CA GLN A 244 -14.99 2.29 25.33
C GLN A 244 -14.99 3.83 25.20
N GLY A 245 -14.04 4.42 24.47
CA GLY A 245 -13.93 5.86 24.28
C GLY A 245 -13.26 6.61 25.44
N VAL A 246 -12.55 5.88 26.32
CA VAL A 246 -11.85 6.49 27.47
C VAL A 246 -10.42 6.82 27.08
N LEU A 247 -9.99 8.07 27.27
CA LEU A 247 -8.59 8.46 27.08
C LEU A 247 -7.71 7.77 28.14
N ASP A 248 -6.81 6.90 27.72
CA ASP A 248 -5.90 6.19 28.64
C ASP A 248 -4.43 6.64 28.50
N ARG A 249 -4.06 7.20 27.35
CA ARG A 249 -2.67 7.59 27.04
C ARG A 249 -2.57 8.86 26.19
N ARG A 250 -1.48 9.59 26.42
CA ARG A 250 -1.02 10.71 25.60
C ARG A 250 0.48 10.61 25.36
N ILE A 251 0.88 10.89 24.12
CA ILE A 251 2.28 11.04 23.71
C ILE A 251 2.44 12.47 23.21
N ASP A 252 3.20 13.28 23.95
CA ASP A 252 3.56 14.63 23.53
C ASP A 252 4.61 14.56 22.42
N LEU A 253 4.48 15.43 21.42
CA LEU A 253 5.35 15.53 20.26
C LEU A 253 5.94 16.93 20.18
N PRO A 254 7.15 17.07 19.60
CA PRO A 254 7.76 18.38 19.43
C PRO A 254 7.12 19.19 18.28
N ALA A 255 6.45 18.54 17.33
CA ALA A 255 5.66 19.22 16.30
C ALA A 255 4.29 19.61 16.83
N ILE A 256 3.82 20.81 16.49
CA ILE A 256 2.58 21.42 16.97
C ILE A 256 1.35 20.77 16.31
N LYS A 257 1.48 20.40 15.04
CA LYS A 257 0.39 19.85 14.23
C LYS A 257 0.69 18.42 13.75
N PRO A 258 0.70 17.40 14.64
CA PRO A 258 0.62 16.01 14.21
C PRO A 258 -0.60 15.82 13.33
N ALA A 259 -0.43 15.13 12.21
CA ALA A 259 -1.42 15.02 11.15
C ALA A 259 -2.02 13.62 11.10
N MET A 260 -1.19 12.57 10.98
CA MET A 260 -1.66 11.18 10.89
C MET A 260 -0.62 10.25 11.52
N CYS A 261 -1.06 9.10 12.01
CA CYS A 261 -0.17 8.08 12.55
C CYS A 261 -0.45 6.67 12.02
N ALA A 262 0.60 5.88 11.83
CA ALA A 262 0.51 4.49 11.39
C ALA A 262 1.53 3.63 12.11
N PHE A 263 1.15 2.39 12.40
CA PHE A 263 2.07 1.43 12.99
C PHE A 263 2.95 0.78 11.92
N GLY A 264 4.20 0.53 12.26
CA GLY A 264 5.19 -0.08 11.39
C GLY A 264 6.40 -0.60 12.15
N GLY A 265 7.50 -0.81 11.43
CA GLY A 265 8.63 -1.61 11.90
C GLY A 265 8.37 -3.10 11.73
N THR A 266 9.41 -3.92 11.94
CA THR A 266 9.35 -5.38 11.74
C THR A 266 8.26 -6.03 12.60
N ASP A 267 8.09 -5.57 13.85
CA ASP A 267 7.13 -6.12 14.82
C ASP A 267 5.84 -5.30 14.95
N LEU A 268 5.64 -4.29 14.08
CA LEU A 268 4.54 -3.32 14.17
C LEU A 268 4.48 -2.58 15.52
N ASP A 269 5.60 -2.44 16.22
CA ASP A 269 5.71 -1.85 17.55
C ASP A 269 6.20 -0.38 17.54
N THR A 270 6.35 0.19 16.34
CA THR A 270 6.76 1.57 16.12
C THR A 270 5.57 2.35 15.54
N LEU A 271 5.18 3.43 16.20
CA LEU A 271 4.17 4.37 15.71
C LEU A 271 4.89 5.49 14.95
N PHE A 272 4.69 5.54 13.65
CA PHE A 272 5.14 6.64 12.79
C PHE A 272 4.08 7.73 12.75
N ILE A 273 4.49 8.98 12.84
CA ILE A 273 3.59 10.14 12.91
C ILE A 273 4.07 11.20 11.92
N THR A 274 3.23 11.53 10.94
CA THR A 274 3.45 12.68 10.06
C THR A 274 2.94 13.96 10.70
N SER A 275 3.44 15.11 10.26
CA SER A 275 3.01 16.41 10.76
C SER A 275 2.83 17.44 9.64
N ILE A 276 2.09 18.49 9.97
CA ILE A 276 1.87 19.66 9.13
C ILE A 276 2.85 20.75 9.55
N ARG A 277 3.40 21.47 8.58
CA ARG A 277 4.12 22.70 8.82
C ARG A 277 3.16 23.89 8.89
N PRO A 278 2.98 24.56 10.04
CA PRO A 278 2.17 25.77 10.12
C PRO A 278 2.66 26.86 9.15
N ALA A 279 1.74 27.62 8.55
CA ALA A 279 2.11 28.75 7.71
C ALA A 279 2.81 29.87 8.49
N THR A 280 2.48 30.01 9.78
CA THR A 280 3.07 30.98 10.71
C THR A 280 3.42 30.29 12.02
N GLY A 281 4.52 30.71 12.65
CA GLY A 281 4.95 30.16 13.95
C GLY A 281 5.47 28.72 13.91
N ALA A 282 5.84 28.20 12.74
CA ALA A 282 6.42 26.86 12.62
C ALA A 282 7.79 26.78 13.31
N THR A 283 8.03 25.66 13.97
CA THR A 283 9.29 25.29 14.61
C THR A 283 10.19 24.50 13.64
N GLU A 284 11.36 24.11 14.09
CA GLU A 284 12.26 23.20 13.35
C GLU A 284 11.74 21.74 13.27
N HIS A 285 10.70 21.41 14.02
CA HIS A 285 10.11 20.07 14.08
C HIS A 285 8.90 19.91 13.15
N ASP A 286 8.21 21.01 12.82
CA ASP A 286 6.96 20.94 12.08
C ASP A 286 7.14 20.59 10.60
N GLY A 287 6.34 19.64 10.12
CA GLY A 287 6.40 19.08 8.76
C GLY A 287 7.28 17.83 8.64
N HIS A 288 7.96 17.43 9.72
CA HIS A 288 8.78 16.21 9.76
C HIS A 288 7.99 14.99 10.22
N VAL A 289 8.62 13.82 10.07
CA VAL A 289 8.04 12.52 10.45
C VAL A 289 8.75 11.98 11.69
N PHE A 290 7.96 11.55 12.66
CA PHE A 290 8.44 11.03 13.93
C PHE A 290 8.20 9.53 14.03
N ALA A 291 9.08 8.84 14.75
CA ALA A 291 8.90 7.46 15.18
C ALA A 291 8.96 7.41 16.71
N VAL A 292 8.05 6.64 17.30
CA VAL A 292 8.00 6.40 18.74
C VAL A 292 7.61 4.95 19.00
N ARG A 293 8.18 4.31 20.03
CA ARG A 293 7.72 3.00 20.51
C ARG A 293 6.70 3.20 21.63
N PRO A 294 5.39 3.06 21.37
CA PRO A 294 4.38 3.29 22.40
C PRO A 294 4.29 2.16 23.42
N GLY A 295 5.00 1.03 23.24
CA GLY A 295 4.90 -0.13 24.14
C GLY A 295 3.67 -1.01 23.88
N VAL A 296 3.06 -0.87 22.70
CA VAL A 296 2.01 -1.75 22.17
C VAL A 296 2.32 -2.05 20.71
N ARG A 297 1.70 -3.08 20.15
CA ARG A 297 1.79 -3.40 18.72
C ARG A 297 0.56 -2.91 17.98
N GLY A 298 0.78 -2.44 16.77
CA GLY A 298 -0.27 -2.09 15.83
C GLY A 298 -0.75 -3.25 14.98
N LEU A 299 -1.38 -2.87 13.87
CA LEU A 299 -1.85 -3.76 12.83
C LEU A 299 -1.26 -3.31 11.50
N ALA A 300 -1.03 -4.27 10.61
CA ALA A 300 -0.68 -3.95 9.23
C ALA A 300 -1.88 -3.28 8.57
N GLU A 301 -1.64 -2.21 7.82
CA GLU A 301 -2.68 -1.58 7.01
C GLU A 301 -3.22 -2.56 5.97
N ALA A 302 -4.55 -2.56 5.81
CA ALA A 302 -5.17 -3.42 4.81
C ALA A 302 -4.84 -2.91 3.40
N GLU A 303 -4.50 -3.83 2.50
CA GLU A 303 -4.32 -3.52 1.09
C GLU A 303 -5.67 -3.52 0.37
N TYR A 304 -5.82 -2.62 -0.60
CA TYR A 304 -6.97 -2.60 -1.49
C TYR A 304 -7.04 -3.92 -2.28
N ALA A 305 -8.19 -4.58 -2.17
CA ALA A 305 -8.44 -5.90 -2.73
C ALA A 305 -9.03 -5.86 -4.15
N GLY A 306 -9.42 -4.68 -4.63
CA GLY A 306 -9.92 -4.54 -5.99
C GLY A 306 -8.81 -4.59 -7.04
N CYS A 307 -9.20 -4.97 -8.24
CA CYS A 307 -8.30 -5.03 -9.39
C CYS A 307 -8.58 -3.86 -10.34
N TYR A 308 -7.52 -3.22 -10.83
CA TYR A 308 -7.60 -2.34 -12.00
C TYR A 308 -6.41 -2.60 -12.92
N GLU A 309 -6.62 -2.50 -14.23
CA GLU A 309 -5.52 -2.62 -15.17
C GLU A 309 -4.69 -1.34 -15.20
N LEU A 310 -3.48 -1.38 -14.68
CA LEU A 310 -2.44 -0.45 -15.09
C LEU A 310 -2.04 -0.86 -16.51
N ARG A 311 -2.49 -0.14 -17.54
CA ARG A 311 -2.14 -0.48 -18.93
C ARG A 311 -0.62 -0.65 -19.02
N ARG A 312 -0.18 -1.87 -19.36
CA ARG A 312 1.22 -2.25 -19.59
C ARG A 312 1.82 -1.39 -20.70
N ARG A 313 2.37 -0.22 -20.39
CA ARG A 313 3.21 0.53 -21.35
C ARG A 313 4.69 0.52 -21.01
N PHE A 314 5.11 -0.13 -19.93
CA PHE A 314 6.52 -0.23 -19.58
C PHE A 314 6.90 -1.66 -19.20
N ARG A 315 7.24 -2.45 -20.22
CA ARG A 315 8.40 -3.33 -20.07
C ARG A 315 9.61 -2.45 -20.39
N PRO A 316 10.67 -2.40 -19.55
CA PRO A 316 11.94 -1.88 -20.04
C PRO A 316 12.29 -2.68 -21.30
N ALA A 317 12.62 -1.99 -22.38
CA ALA A 317 13.17 -2.65 -23.55
C ALA A 317 14.41 -3.42 -23.07
N LEU A 318 14.36 -4.75 -23.15
CA LEU A 318 15.58 -5.53 -23.03
C LEU A 318 16.57 -4.96 -24.05
N PRO A 319 17.82 -4.65 -23.68
CA PRO A 319 18.80 -4.23 -24.65
C PRO A 319 18.88 -5.30 -25.74
N GLY A 320 18.52 -4.91 -26.96
CA GLY A 320 18.66 -5.79 -28.12
C GLY A 320 20.12 -6.21 -28.25
N PRO A 321 20.41 -7.43 -28.70
CA PRO A 321 21.78 -7.89 -28.86
C PRO A 321 22.53 -6.90 -29.76
N SER A 322 23.64 -6.36 -29.24
CA SER A 322 24.51 -5.49 -30.03
C SER A 322 24.94 -6.25 -31.28
N ARG A 323 24.67 -5.66 -32.45
CA ARG A 323 25.27 -6.13 -33.71
C ARG A 323 26.75 -5.81 -33.66
N ALA A 324 27.55 -6.73 -33.14
CA ALA A 324 28.96 -6.79 -33.45
C ALA A 324 29.09 -7.07 -34.96
N ALA A 325 29.52 -6.06 -35.71
CA ALA A 325 29.87 -6.19 -37.11
C ALA A 325 31.13 -7.05 -37.21
N ALA A 326 30.97 -8.36 -37.40
CA ALA A 326 32.03 -9.22 -37.91
C ALA A 326 32.00 -9.11 -39.44
N GLY A 327 32.85 -8.23 -39.98
CA GLY A 327 33.16 -8.20 -41.40
C GLY A 327 33.89 -9.49 -41.78
N HIS A 328 33.21 -10.40 -42.45
CA HIS A 328 33.87 -11.50 -43.17
C HIS A 328 34.28 -11.01 -44.55
N VAL A 329 35.58 -10.69 -44.69
CA VAL A 329 36.26 -10.57 -45.97
C VAL A 329 36.51 -12.00 -46.49
N CYS A 330 35.98 -12.28 -47.67
CA CYS A 330 36.26 -13.49 -48.44
C CYS A 330 37.65 -13.34 -49.07
N GLY A 331 38.61 -14.16 -48.63
CA GLY A 331 39.97 -14.23 -49.18
C GLY A 331 40.28 -15.65 -49.62
N THR A 332 40.44 -15.83 -50.92
CA THR A 332 40.85 -17.06 -51.60
C THR A 332 42.25 -17.51 -51.16
N ALA A 333 42.42 -18.81 -50.98
CA ALA A 333 43.72 -19.43 -50.70
C ALA A 333 44.61 -19.42 -51.95
N ASP A 334 45.88 -19.02 -51.79
CA ASP A 334 46.95 -19.59 -52.61
C ASP A 334 48.31 -19.60 -51.89
N GLY A 335 49.05 -20.68 -52.19
CA GLY A 335 50.48 -20.99 -52.02
C GLY A 335 51.38 -20.31 -50.98
N GLY A 336 51.97 -21.15 -50.12
CA GLY A 336 53.43 -21.28 -50.08
C GLY A 336 54.20 -20.75 -48.86
N GLY A 337 54.93 -21.66 -48.19
CA GLY A 337 56.33 -21.42 -47.85
C GLY A 337 56.73 -21.15 -46.38
N ARG A 338 57.56 -22.09 -45.87
CA ARG A 338 58.73 -21.91 -44.97
C ARG A 338 58.54 -21.76 -43.44
N ARG A 339 58.94 -22.86 -42.77
CA ARG A 339 59.94 -23.07 -41.68
C ARG A 339 60.16 -22.04 -40.55
N LEU A 340 60.56 -22.65 -39.41
CA LEU A 340 61.34 -22.18 -38.22
C LEU A 340 60.45 -21.94 -36.98
N SER A 341 60.41 -22.80 -35.95
CA SER A 341 61.40 -23.30 -34.96
C SER A 341 61.49 -22.46 -33.67
N HIS A 342 61.17 -23.09 -32.53
CA HIS A 342 61.69 -23.00 -31.13
C HIS A 342 60.56 -23.26 -30.11
N HIS A 343 60.60 -24.33 -29.28
CA HIS A 343 61.22 -24.43 -27.93
C HIS A 343 60.59 -23.42 -26.94
N VAL A 344 60.06 -23.71 -25.75
CA VAL A 344 60.24 -24.70 -24.65
C VAL A 344 58.91 -24.65 -23.85
N GLY A 345 58.22 -25.72 -23.43
CA GLY A 345 58.56 -26.67 -22.36
C GLY A 345 58.05 -26.21 -20.98
N ARG A 346 56.96 -26.80 -20.48
CA ARG A 346 56.89 -27.55 -19.20
C ARG A 346 55.46 -28.03 -18.89
N ARG A 347 55.43 -29.26 -18.37
CA ARG A 347 54.26 -30.11 -18.07
C ARG A 347 53.66 -29.73 -16.71
N CYS A 348 52.34 -29.90 -16.55
CA CYS A 348 51.82 -30.86 -15.57
C CYS A 348 50.38 -31.30 -15.88
N ARG A 349 50.09 -32.53 -15.47
CA ARG A 349 48.98 -33.42 -15.87
C ARG A 349 47.70 -33.12 -15.09
N ARG A 350 46.53 -33.24 -15.73
CA ARG A 350 45.60 -34.40 -15.61
C ARG A 350 44.29 -34.11 -16.38
N GLN A 351 43.79 -35.19 -16.97
CA GLN A 351 42.59 -35.30 -17.79
C GLN A 351 41.32 -35.14 -16.94
N ASN A 352 40.31 -34.42 -17.43
CA ASN A 352 39.14 -35.05 -18.05
C ASN A 352 38.17 -34.00 -18.61
N GLN A 353 37.86 -34.19 -19.89
CA GLN A 353 36.76 -33.57 -20.61
C GLN A 353 35.44 -34.18 -20.13
N CYS A 354 34.39 -33.38 -20.00
CA CYS A 354 33.22 -33.41 -20.89
C CYS A 354 32.06 -32.56 -20.34
N HIS A 355 31.82 -31.47 -21.08
CA HIS A 355 30.55 -30.80 -21.37
C HIS A 355 29.66 -30.21 -20.25
N ALA A 356 29.76 -28.88 -20.17
CA ALA A 356 28.72 -27.95 -19.78
C ALA A 356 27.60 -27.82 -20.84
N ARG A 357 26.39 -27.46 -20.37
CA ARG A 357 25.35 -26.57 -20.97
C ARG A 357 24.12 -26.66 -20.05
N CYS A 358 23.68 -25.68 -19.28
CA CYS A 358 23.35 -24.26 -19.50
C CYS A 358 22.17 -24.02 -20.47
N HIS A 359 21.11 -23.44 -19.86
CA HIS A 359 20.01 -22.60 -20.37
C HIS A 359 18.70 -23.21 -20.91
N LEU A 360 17.65 -22.94 -20.12
CA LEU A 360 16.42 -22.22 -20.49
C LEU A 360 16.30 -21.76 -21.95
N CYS A 361 15.17 -22.09 -22.59
CA CYS A 361 14.37 -21.09 -23.31
C CYS A 361 12.93 -21.58 -23.53
N THR A 362 12.04 -20.61 -23.49
CA THR A 362 10.59 -20.69 -23.50
C THR A 362 10.03 -20.56 -24.93
N VAL A 363 8.85 -21.14 -25.16
CA VAL A 363 7.68 -20.49 -25.82
C VAL A 363 7.39 -20.67 -27.34
N PHE A 364 6.10 -21.02 -27.57
CA PHE A 364 5.14 -20.73 -28.65
C PHE A 364 4.94 -21.64 -29.89
N ASN A 365 3.72 -22.19 -29.92
CA ASN A 365 2.76 -22.39 -31.03
C ASN A 365 3.13 -23.24 -32.26
N ALA A 366 2.39 -24.35 -32.40
CA ALA A 366 1.86 -24.76 -33.70
C ALA A 366 0.44 -25.33 -33.53
N ALA A 367 -0.49 -24.74 -34.27
CA ALA A 367 -1.90 -25.10 -34.32
C ALA A 367 -2.12 -26.38 -35.12
N CYS A 368 -3.02 -27.24 -34.64
CA CYS A 368 -3.82 -28.14 -35.48
C CYS A 368 -5.28 -28.07 -35.04
N ARG A 369 -6.14 -27.67 -35.98
CA ARG A 369 -7.60 -27.69 -35.89
C ARG A 369 -8.10 -29.13 -35.97
N GLY A 370 -9.20 -29.47 -35.29
CA GLY A 370 -10.03 -30.60 -35.69
C GLY A 370 -10.92 -31.23 -34.61
N VAL A 371 -12.18 -30.77 -34.59
CA VAL A 371 -13.41 -31.53 -34.30
C VAL A 371 -13.73 -31.96 -32.84
N GLY A 372 -14.71 -31.26 -32.28
CA GLY A 372 -15.94 -31.84 -31.69
C GLY A 372 -15.83 -32.68 -30.42
N GLY A 373 -16.33 -32.16 -29.28
CA GLY A 373 -16.66 -33.00 -28.13
C GLY A 373 -16.73 -32.24 -26.80
N GLN A 374 -17.95 -32.04 -26.34
CA GLN A 374 -18.43 -31.75 -24.97
C GLN A 374 -17.40 -31.44 -23.86
N ARG A 375 -17.53 -30.23 -23.30
CA ARG A 375 -16.96 -29.86 -21.99
C ARG A 375 -17.76 -30.55 -20.87
N ALA A 376 -17.16 -31.54 -20.23
CA ALA A 376 -17.53 -31.95 -18.88
C ALA A 376 -16.49 -31.40 -17.90
N ALA A 377 -16.99 -30.81 -16.81
CA ALA A 377 -16.20 -30.21 -15.75
C ALA A 377 -15.47 -31.27 -14.92
N CYS A 378 -14.16 -31.11 -14.71
CA CYS A 378 -13.45 -31.73 -13.60
C CYS A 378 -13.14 -30.67 -12.55
N ARG A 379 -13.93 -30.67 -11.48
CA ARG A 379 -13.59 -30.08 -10.18
C ARG A 379 -12.76 -31.07 -9.38
N GLY A 380 -11.78 -30.56 -8.65
CA GLY A 380 -11.29 -31.17 -7.41
C GLY A 380 -10.05 -32.05 -7.56
N CYS A 381 -8.89 -31.50 -7.17
CA CYS A 381 -7.91 -32.20 -6.34
C CYS A 381 -6.85 -31.21 -5.87
N ALA A 382 -7.02 -30.71 -4.65
CA ALA A 382 -5.94 -30.19 -3.83
C ALA A 382 -6.24 -30.65 -2.40
N THR A 383 -5.56 -31.71 -1.98
CA THR A 383 -5.46 -32.10 -0.56
C THR A 383 -4.01 -32.36 -0.25
N ASP A 384 -3.62 -31.77 0.87
CA ASP A 384 -2.29 -31.62 1.42
C ASP A 384 -1.54 -32.94 1.65
N LEU A 385 -0.22 -32.84 1.46
CA LEU A 385 0.78 -33.82 1.83
C LEU A 385 1.06 -33.72 3.34
N ALA A 386 0.80 -34.80 4.07
CA ALA A 386 1.42 -35.06 5.37
C ALA A 386 1.80 -36.54 5.49
N GLY A 387 3.12 -36.79 5.59
CA GLY A 387 3.68 -37.63 6.64
C GLY A 387 3.57 -39.16 6.57
N THR A 388 4.75 -39.77 6.40
CA THR A 388 5.20 -41.09 6.92
C THR A 388 4.82 -42.34 6.12
N GLY A 389 5.85 -43.16 5.86
CA GLY A 389 5.76 -44.34 4.99
C GLY A 389 5.90 -45.68 5.68
N ARG A 390 5.73 -46.74 4.89
CA ARG A 390 6.51 -47.99 4.84
C ARG A 390 5.85 -48.91 3.80
N ALA A 391 6.70 -49.68 3.13
CA ALA A 391 6.37 -50.65 2.10
C ALA A 391 5.76 -51.94 2.70
N ASP A 392 4.72 -52.47 2.07
CA ASP A 392 4.73 -53.77 1.34
C ASP A 392 3.35 -54.46 1.28
N ALA A 393 3.10 -55.01 0.09
CA ALA A 393 2.32 -56.21 -0.25
C ALA A 393 0.77 -56.23 -0.20
N CYS A 394 0.22 -56.31 -1.42
CA CYS A 394 -0.63 -57.40 -1.94
C CYS A 394 -2.18 -57.44 -1.76
N VAL A 395 -2.82 -57.53 -2.94
CA VAL A 395 -3.98 -58.37 -3.34
C VAL A 395 -5.39 -57.71 -3.36
N ALA A 396 -5.86 -57.51 -4.61
CA ALA A 396 -7.17 -57.84 -5.23
C ALA A 396 -8.49 -57.60 -4.44
N ARG A 397 -9.59 -57.11 -5.02
CA ARG A 397 -10.32 -57.62 -6.20
C ARG A 397 -11.38 -56.62 -6.66
N ALA A 398 -11.66 -56.61 -7.96
CA ALA A 398 -12.84 -56.05 -8.60
C ALA A 398 -14.15 -56.75 -8.17
N ARG A 399 -15.26 -55.98 -8.09
CA ARG A 399 -16.69 -56.32 -8.27
C ARG A 399 -17.50 -55.13 -7.73
N GLY A 400 -18.48 -54.53 -8.40
CA GLY A 400 -19.08 -54.81 -9.69
C GLY A 400 -19.93 -53.61 -10.13
N CYS A 401 -20.15 -53.53 -11.44
CA CYS A 401 -21.15 -52.68 -12.05
C CYS A 401 -22.55 -53.06 -11.57
N ALA A 402 -23.38 -52.08 -11.23
CA ALA A 402 -24.82 -52.18 -11.38
C ALA A 402 -25.35 -50.81 -11.82
N TYR A 403 -25.61 -50.74 -13.12
CA TYR A 403 -26.35 -49.69 -13.79
C TYR A 403 -27.84 -49.98 -13.56
N ALA A 404 -28.61 -49.00 -13.08
CA ALA A 404 -30.07 -49.02 -13.15
C ALA A 404 -30.53 -47.62 -13.54
N GLY A 405 -30.89 -47.47 -14.81
CA GLY A 405 -31.67 -46.35 -15.33
C GLY A 405 -33.17 -46.56 -15.09
N PRO A 406 -34.04 -45.75 -15.72
CA PRO A 406 -34.80 -44.73 -14.99
C PRO A 406 -36.31 -44.99 -14.98
N ALA A 407 -37.05 -44.27 -14.13
CA ALA A 407 -38.48 -44.05 -14.32
C ALA A 407 -38.83 -42.60 -13.99
N ALA A 408 -39.55 -41.98 -14.91
CA ALA A 408 -40.02 -40.61 -14.92
C ALA A 408 -41.23 -40.39 -14.00
N ALA A 409 -41.34 -39.16 -13.50
CA ALA A 409 -42.54 -38.31 -13.60
C ALA A 409 -42.10 -36.85 -13.40
#